data_AF-A0AA51R5R6-F1
#
_entry.id   AF-A0AA51R5R6-F1
#
_cell.length_a   1.000
_cell.length_b   1.000
_cell.length_c   1.000
_cell.angle_alpha   90.00
_cell.angle_beta   90.00
_cell.angle_gamma   90.00
#
_symmetry.space_group_name_H-M   'P 1'
#
loop_
_entity.id
_entity.type
_entity.pdbx_description
1 polymer ?
#
loop_
_entity_poly.entity_id
_entity_poly.type
_entity_poly.pdbx_seq_one_letter_code
_entity_poly.pdbx_strand_id
1 'polypeptide(L)'
;MYAVEFESFIKGNTLEIPAHLLQRISKNRQVKVIMLMPEKTETAQAPSQSALKERLLTIAKRCAALPLLDRRTPDEILGYDEYGMPSA
;
A
#
# COMPACT_ATOMS: atom_id res chain seq x y z
N MET A 1 25.82 -20.82 23.14
CA MET A 1 24.90 -19.68 22.95
C MET A 1 23.65 -20.25 22.29
N TYR A 2 22.46 -20.11 22.88
CA TYR A 2 21.22 -20.61 22.27
C TYR A 2 20.39 -19.43 21.79
N ALA A 3 19.84 -19.52 20.58
CA ALA A 3 18.88 -18.56 20.03
C ALA A 3 17.47 -19.10 20.29
N VAL A 4 16.53 -18.21 20.61
CA VAL A 4 15.11 -18.56 20.74
C VAL A 4 14.36 -17.71 19.73
N GLU A 5 13.70 -18.38 18.79
CA GLU A 5 12.76 -17.75 17.87
C GLU A 5 11.39 -17.67 18.55
N PHE A 6 10.76 -16.51 18.46
CA PHE A 6 9.43 -16.28 19.01
C PHE A 6 8.69 -15.28 18.13
N GLU A 7 7.37 -15.47 18.04
CA GLU A 7 6.48 -14.47 17.45
C GLU A 7 6.10 -13.44 18.51
N SER A 8 6.04 -12.18 18.12
CA SER A 8 5.72 -11.06 19.00
C SER A 8 5.03 -9.96 18.20
N PHE A 9 4.26 -9.14 18.91
CA PHE A 9 3.56 -8.01 18.35
C PHE A 9 4.30 -6.71 18.67
N ILE A 10 4.37 -5.83 17.68
CA ILE A 10 4.82 -4.46 17.88
C ILE A 10 3.57 -3.62 18.10
N LYS A 11 3.42 -3.07 19.32
CA LYS A 11 2.30 -2.17 19.65
C LYS A 11 2.83 -0.74 19.72
N GLY A 12 2.58 0.03 18.65
CA GLY A 12 3.15 1.37 18.50
C GLY A 12 4.67 1.31 18.39
N ASN A 13 5.38 1.81 19.41
CA ASN A 13 6.84 1.82 19.48
C ASN A 13 7.42 0.84 20.52
N THR A 14 6.59 -0.09 21.02
CA THR A 14 6.98 -1.06 22.04
C THR A 14 6.88 -2.48 21.48
N LEU A 15 7.97 -3.25 21.62
CA LEU A 15 7.99 -4.69 21.32
C LEU A 15 7.63 -5.48 22.59
N GLU A 16 6.62 -6.35 22.50
CA GLU A 16 6.17 -7.15 23.64
C GLU A 16 6.90 -8.50 23.72
N ILE A 17 7.82 -8.66 24.68
CA ILE A 17 8.55 -9.92 24.87
C ILE A 17 7.72 -10.85 25.79
N PRO A 18 7.39 -12.09 25.37
CA PRO A 18 6.69 -13.05 26.21
C PRO A 18 7.42 -13.30 27.54
N ALA A 19 6.71 -13.18 28.66
CA ALA A 19 7.30 -13.23 29.99
C ALA A 19 8.05 -14.53 30.31
N HIS A 20 7.65 -15.66 29.72
CA HIS A 20 8.33 -16.95 29.89
C HIS A 20 9.76 -16.95 29.31
N LEU A 21 10.07 -16.07 28.35
CA LEU A 21 11.43 -15.89 27.84
C LEU A 21 12.33 -15.16 28.84
N LEU A 22 11.74 -14.32 29.69
CA LEU A 22 12.47 -13.63 30.75
C LEU A 22 12.84 -14.54 31.92
N GLN A 23 12.13 -15.67 32.10
CA GLN A 23 12.41 -16.62 33.19
C GLN A 23 13.79 -17.28 33.08
N ARG A 24 14.35 -17.37 31.87
CA ARG A 24 15.69 -17.93 31.62
C ARG A 24 16.81 -16.89 31.67
N ILE A 25 16.46 -15.62 31.84
CA ILE A 25 17.42 -14.51 31.87
C ILE A 25 17.68 -14.18 33.35
N SER A 26 18.83 -14.63 33.86
CA SER A 26 19.32 -14.17 35.16
C SER A 26 19.43 -12.64 35.15
N LYS A 27 19.05 -12.00 36.27
CA LYS A 27 19.13 -10.54 36.47
C LYS A 27 20.51 -10.06 35.97
N ASN A 28 20.52 -9.21 34.94
CA ASN A 28 21.70 -8.58 34.31
C ASN A 28 22.41 -9.37 33.18
N ARG A 29 21.67 -9.93 32.21
CA ARG A 29 22.26 -10.31 30.90
C ARG A 29 21.74 -9.45 29.76
N GLN A 30 22.64 -9.06 28.86
CA GLN A 30 22.29 -8.42 27.59
C GLN A 30 21.68 -9.45 26.65
N VAL A 31 20.60 -9.06 25.97
CA VAL A 31 19.91 -9.88 24.96
C VAL A 31 20.05 -9.19 23.61
N LYS A 32 20.40 -9.94 22.57
CA LYS A 32 20.40 -9.47 21.19
C LYS A 32 19.11 -9.93 20.51
N VAL A 33 18.29 -8.99 20.06
CA VAL A 33 17.07 -9.26 19.30
C VAL A 33 17.39 -9.06 17.82
N ILE A 34 17.08 -10.05 16.98
CA ILE A 34 17.21 -9.97 15.53
C ILE A 34 15.80 -9.94 14.96
N MET A 35 15.43 -8.83 14.33
CA MET A 35 14.14 -8.69 13.64
C MET A 35 14.38 -8.89 12.15
N LEU A 36 13.78 -9.93 11.59
CA LEU A 36 13.68 -10.11 10.15
C LEU A 36 12.47 -9.29 9.70
N MET A 37 12.73 -8.05 9.29
CA MET A 37 11.69 -7.24 8.66
C MET A 37 11.65 -7.60 7.18
N PRO A 38 10.46 -7.75 6.57
CA PRO A 38 10.39 -7.75 5.12
C PRO A 38 11.07 -6.47 4.63
N GLU A 39 11.78 -6.58 3.51
CA GLU A 39 12.26 -5.42 2.76
C GLU A 39 11.11 -4.44 2.71
N LYS A 40 11.34 -3.18 3.09
CA LYS A 40 10.38 -2.11 2.83
C LYS A 40 10.23 -2.06 1.30
N THR A 41 9.36 -2.90 0.74
CA THR A 41 8.54 -2.47 -0.38
C THR A 41 7.96 -1.19 0.14
N GLU A 42 8.37 -0.09 -0.48
CA GLU A 42 7.93 1.26 -0.20
C GLU A 42 6.42 1.19 -0.07
N THR A 43 5.95 0.98 1.16
CA THR A 43 4.54 0.88 1.44
C THR A 43 4.17 2.32 1.33
N ALA A 44 3.76 2.70 0.12
CA ALA A 44 3.47 4.06 -0.26
C ALA A 44 2.64 4.63 0.87
N GLN A 45 3.25 5.50 1.69
CA GLN A 45 2.49 6.31 2.62
C GLN A 45 1.42 6.94 1.75
N ALA A 46 0.16 6.64 2.05
CA ALA A 46 -0.95 7.08 1.23
C ALA A 46 -0.72 8.59 0.98
N PRO A 47 -0.57 9.01 -0.29
CA PRO A 47 -0.20 10.37 -0.60
C PRO A 47 -1.19 11.29 0.13
N SER A 48 -0.69 12.38 0.71
CA SER A 48 -1.57 13.37 1.32
C SER A 48 -2.67 13.73 0.32
N GLN A 49 -3.88 14.06 0.80
CA GLN A 49 -4.99 14.39 -0.10
C GLN A 49 -4.61 15.49 -1.11
N SER A 50 -3.74 16.42 -0.70
CA SER A 50 -3.16 17.44 -1.58
C SER A 50 -2.30 16.84 -2.69
N ALA A 51 -1.38 15.93 -2.36
CA ALA A 51 -0.52 15.26 -3.34
C ALA A 51 -1.34 14.39 -4.32
N LEU A 52 -2.40 13.73 -3.83
CA LEU A 52 -3.31 12.97 -4.69
C LEU A 52 -4.05 13.88 -5.67
N LYS A 53 -4.61 15.00 -5.19
CA LYS A 53 -5.31 15.98 -6.04
C LYS A 53 -4.39 16.53 -7.13
N GLU A 54 -3.17 16.93 -6.78
CA GLU A 54 -2.19 17.46 -7.74
C GLU A 54 -1.81 16.42 -8.80
N ARG A 55 -1.62 15.16 -8.38
CA ARG A 55 -1.33 14.04 -9.29
C ARG A 55 -2.49 13.78 -10.25
N LEU A 56 -3.73 13.78 -9.76
CA LEU A 56 -4.93 13.62 -10.61
C LEU A 56 -5.07 14.75 -11.62
N LEU A 57 -4.87 16.00 -11.20
CA LEU A 57 -4.91 17.16 -12.11
C LEU A 57 -3.83 17.10 -13.18
N THR A 58 -2.63 16.65 -12.83
CA THR A 58 -1.52 16.48 -13.77
C THR A 58 -1.87 15.45 -14.85
N ILE A 59 -2.44 14.30 -14.46
CA ILE A 59 -2.90 13.27 -15.40
C ILE A 59 -4.02 13.82 -16.30
N ALA A 60 -5.02 14.48 -15.71
CA ALA A 60 -6.15 15.03 -16.46
C ALA A 60 -5.70 16.03 -17.52
N LYS A 61 -4.79 16.97 -17.18
CA LYS A 61 -4.21 17.93 -18.13
C LYS A 61 -3.47 17.24 -19.27
N ARG A 62 -2.68 16.21 -18.96
CA ARG A 62 -1.96 15.45 -19.98
C ARG A 62 -2.91 14.75 -20.95
N CYS A 63 -3.96 14.10 -20.44
CA CYS A 63 -4.95 13.43 -21.29
C CYS A 63 -5.75 14.43 -22.15
N ALA A 64 -6.12 15.58 -21.58
CA ALA A 64 -6.86 16.61 -22.29
C ALA A 64 -6.06 17.28 -23.42
N ALA A 65 -4.73 17.25 -23.35
CA ALA A 65 -3.85 17.80 -24.39
C ALA A 65 -3.63 16.83 -25.57
N LEU A 66 -4.12 15.59 -25.49
CA LEU A 66 -3.97 14.62 -26.59
C LEU A 66 -4.91 14.96 -27.76
N PRO A 67 -4.52 14.65 -29.01
CA PRO A 67 -5.37 14.86 -30.17
C PRO A 67 -6.61 13.97 -30.13
N LEU A 68 -7.74 14.47 -30.64
CA LEU A 68 -8.97 13.71 -30.78
C LEU A 68 -8.85 12.72 -31.95
N LEU A 69 -8.60 11.44 -31.64
CA LEU A 69 -8.43 10.37 -32.64
C LEU A 69 -9.75 9.71 -33.04
N ASP A 70 -10.71 9.65 -32.13
CA ASP A 70 -12.02 9.04 -32.32
C ASP A 70 -13.09 10.04 -31.89
N ARG A 71 -14.04 10.31 -32.78
CA ARG A 71 -15.13 11.28 -32.55
C ARG A 71 -16.43 10.61 -32.13
N ARG A 72 -16.46 9.28 -32.09
CA ARG A 72 -17.62 8.53 -31.60
C ARG A 72 -17.92 8.95 -30.17
N THR A 73 -19.20 9.10 -29.90
CA THR A 73 -19.71 9.28 -28.54
C THR A 73 -19.42 8.04 -27.69
N PRO A 74 -19.44 8.15 -26.35
CA PRO A 74 -19.27 7.00 -25.48
C PRO A 74 -20.22 5.83 -25.82
N ASP A 75 -21.48 6.13 -26.15
CA ASP A 75 -22.48 5.13 -26.52
C ASP A 75 -22.15 4.43 -27.84
N GLU A 76 -21.76 5.19 -28.88
CA GLU A 76 -21.31 4.61 -30.15
C GLU A 76 -20.03 3.77 -30.01
N ILE A 77 -19.14 4.11 -29.06
CA ILE A 77 -17.95 3.30 -28.75
C ILE A 77 -18.37 1.97 -28.11
N LEU A 78 -19.38 1.99 -27.25
CA LEU A 78 -19.92 0.80 -26.59
C LEU A 78 -20.88 -0.01 -27.49
N GLY A 79 -21.32 0.56 -28.62
CA GLY A 79 -22.26 -0.07 -29.54
C GLY A 79 -23.72 0.06 -29.08
N TYR A 80 -24.05 1.13 -28.37
CA TYR A 80 -25.42 1.49 -28.03
C TYR A 80 -26.00 2.45 -29.07
N ASP A 81 -27.26 2.23 -29.43
CA ASP A 81 -28.06 3.14 -30.24
C ASP A 81 -28.57 4.33 -29.41
N GLU A 82 -29.31 5.23 -30.07
CA GLU A 82 -29.89 6.42 -29.44
C GLU A 82 -30.91 6.11 -28.32
N TYR A 83 -31.38 4.86 -28.24
CA TYR A 83 -32.29 4.38 -27.19
C TYR A 83 -31.55 3.63 -26.08
N GLY A 84 -30.22 3.54 -26.15
CA GLY A 84 -29.39 2.80 -25.19
C GLY A 84 -29.43 1.28 -25.39
N MET A 85 -29.87 0.82 -26.56
CA MET A 85 -29.98 -0.60 -26.89
C MET A 85 -28.76 -1.04 -27.69
N PRO A 86 -28.28 -2.29 -27.53
CA PRO A 86 -27.18 -2.80 -28.36
C PRO A 86 -27.55 -2.75 -29.85
N SER A 87 -26.80 -1.96 -30.62
CA SER A 87 -26.89 -1.97 -32.08
C SER A 87 -26.06 -3.16 -32.58
N ALA A 88 -26.73 -4.30 -32.81
CA ALA A 88 -26.13 -5.51 -33.37
C ALA A 88 -25.83 -5.39 -34.86
#